data_AF-A0A1B9IV29-F1
#
_entry.id   AF-A0A1B9IV29-F1
#
_cell.length_a   1.000
_cell.length_b   1.000
_cell.length_c   1.000
_cell.angle_alpha   90.00
_cell.angle_beta   90.00
_cell.angle_gamma   90.00
#
_symmetry.space_group_name_H-M   'P 1'
#
loop_
_entity.id
_entity.type
_entity.pdbx_description
1 polymer ?
#
loop_
_entity_poly.entity_id
_entity_poly.type
_entity_poly.pdbx_seq_one_letter_code
_entity_poly.pdbx_strand_id
1 'polypeptide(L)' 'MFGLRAWPTPIVKPLWPFMISGVVTIAGVWKLQDIGVSSPDALKDPKNPFGTYIFLCKDPNSLGIV' A
#
# COMPACT_ATOMS: atom_id res chain seq x y z
N MET A 1 -8.76 0.81 -44.33
CA MET A 1 -8.65 0.74 -42.86
C MET A 1 -8.14 2.09 -42.37
N PHE A 2 -8.79 2.69 -41.37
CA PHE A 2 -8.27 3.87 -40.67
C PHE A 2 -6.94 3.48 -39.99
N GLY A 3 -5.85 4.18 -40.31
CA GLY A 3 -4.55 3.97 -39.68
C GLY A 3 -4.58 4.23 -38.17
N LEU A 4 -3.54 3.81 -37.45
CA LEU A 4 -3.31 4.04 -36.01
C LEU A 4 -3.12 5.54 -35.71
N ARG A 5 -4.19 6.32 -35.91
CA ARG A 5 -4.30 7.71 -35.47
C ARG A 5 -5.04 7.70 -34.14
N ALA A 6 -4.53 8.40 -33.14
CA ALA A 6 -5.26 8.57 -31.88
C ALA A 6 -6.55 9.36 -32.14
N TRP A 7 -7.69 8.72 -31.91
CA TRP A 7 -8.99 9.36 -31.97
C TRP A 7 -9.38 9.81 -30.56
N PRO A 8 -9.97 11.01 -30.39
CA PRO A 8 -10.38 11.50 -29.09
C PRO A 8 -11.63 10.73 -28.60
N THR A 9 -11.42 9.51 -28.10
CA THR A 9 -12.46 8.70 -27.49
C THR A 9 -12.66 9.15 -26.04
N PRO A 10 -13.91 9.36 -25.60
CA PRO A 10 -14.18 9.79 -24.23
C PRO A 10 -13.96 8.62 -23.25
N ILE A 11 -12.72 8.45 -22.76
CA ILE A 11 -12.32 7.39 -21.82
C ILE A 11 -12.74 7.74 -20.38
N VAL A 12 -12.46 8.97 -19.94
CA VAL A 12 -12.65 9.38 -18.53
C VAL A 12 -14.13 9.44 -18.14
N LYS A 13 -15.00 9.92 -19.04
CA LYS A 13 -16.43 10.16 -18.75
C LYS A 13 -17.24 8.91 -18.39
N PRO A 14 -17.03 7.74 -19.02
CA PRO A 14 -17.61 6.48 -18.56
C PRO A 14 -16.78 5.76 -17.49
N LEU A 15 -15.44 5.89 -17.49
CA LEU A 15 -14.56 5.06 -16.64
C LEU A 15 -14.22 5.67 -15.28
N TRP A 16 -14.58 6.92 -15.00
CA TRP A 16 -14.29 7.56 -13.71
C TRP A 16 -14.76 6.77 -12.47
N PRO A 17 -15.90 6.03 -12.45
CA PRO A 17 -16.30 5.28 -11.26
C PRO A 17 -15.32 4.14 -10.95
N PHE A 18 -14.74 3.51 -11.98
CA PHE A 18 -13.74 2.46 -11.85
C PHE A 18 -12.39 3.01 -11.38
N MET A 19 -12.03 4.21 -11.80
CA MET A 19 -10.84 4.87 -11.28
C MET A 19 -11.00 5.17 -9.79
N ILE A 20 -12.18 5.65 -9.36
CA ILE A 20 -12.48 5.88 -7.95
C ILE A 20 -12.43 4.57 -7.15
N SER A 21 -13.07 3.51 -7.63
CA SER A 21 -13.04 2.22 -6.92
C SER A 21 -11.62 1.66 -6.78
N GLY A 22 -10.77 1.86 -7.79
CA GLY A 22 -9.34 1.53 -7.73
C GLY A 22 -8.63 2.29 -6.61
N VAL A 23 -8.81 3.61 -6.53
CA VAL A 23 -8.22 4.44 -5.46
C VAL A 23 -8.70 4.00 -4.08
N VAL A 24 -10.00 3.75 -3.93
CA VAL A 24 -10.59 3.29 -2.65
C VAL A 24 -10.01 1.94 -2.23
N THR A 25 -9.87 1.00 -3.17
CA THR A 25 -9.32 -0.34 -2.89
C THR A 25 -7.85 -0.24 -2.45
N ILE A 26 -7.04 0.56 -3.14
CA ILE A 26 -5.63 0.76 -2.78
C ILE A 26 -5.51 1.37 -1.37
N ALA A 27 -6.30 2.41 -1.08
CA ALA A 27 -6.30 3.03 0.24
C ALA A 27 -6.72 2.05 1.35
N GLY A 28 -7.73 1.21 1.10
CA GLY A 28 -8.15 0.16 2.02
C GLY A 28 -7.06 -0.88 2.26
N VAL A 29 -6.43 -1.36 1.18
CA VAL A 29 -5.35 -2.36 1.25
C VAL A 29 -4.14 -1.82 2.01
N TRP A 30 -3.75 -0.56 1.81
CA TRP A 30 -2.65 0.05 2.56
C TRP A 30 -2.90 0.00 4.08
N LYS A 31 -4.11 0.33 4.54
CA LYS A 31 -4.44 0.27 5.97
C LYS A 31 -4.43 -1.15 6.52
N LEU A 32 -4.89 -2.12 5.73
CA LEU A 32 -4.86 -3.53 6.13
C LEU A 32 -3.43 -4.08 6.18
N GLN A 33 -2.56 -3.64 5.27
CA GLN A 33 -1.15 -4.02 5.26
C GLN A 33 -0.40 -3.48 6.49
N ASP A 34 -0.62 -2.21 6.87
CA ASP A 34 0.00 -1.62 8.06
C ASP A 34 -0.29 -2.46 9.31
N ILE A 35 -1.53 -2.92 9.46
CA ILE A 35 -1.95 -3.76 10.60
C ILE A 35 -1.30 -5.14 10.52
N GLY A 36 -1.37 -5.81 9.36
CA GLY A 36 -0.82 -7.16 9.19
C GLY A 36 0.70 -7.22 9.41
N VAL A 37 1.41 -6.22 8.91
CA VAL A 37 2.87 -6.07 9.04
C VAL A 37 3.30 -5.79 10.49
N SER A 38 2.42 -5.17 11.29
CA SER A 38 2.66 -4.90 12.71
C SER A 38 2.38 -6.07 13.65
N SER A 39 1.92 -7.22 13.12
CA SER A 39 1.61 -8.40 13.94
C SER A 39 2.87 -9.06 14.54
N PRO A 40 2.78 -9.68 15.73
CA PRO A 40 3.94 -10.27 16.42
C PRO A 40 4.65 -11.38 15.64
N ASP A 41 3.95 -12.04 14.72
CA ASP A 41 4.51 -13.10 13.89
C ASP A 41 5.12 -12.56 12.60
N ALA A 42 4.55 -11.49 12.02
CA ALA A 42 5.12 -10.80 10.85
C ALA A 42 6.39 -9.99 11.18
N LEU A 43 6.56 -9.60 12.45
CA LEU A 43 7.77 -8.94 12.95
C LEU A 43 9.00 -9.83 12.94
N LYS A 44 8.81 -11.14 13.05
CA LYS A 44 9.89 -12.13 13.08
C LYS A 44 10.35 -12.53 11.66
N ASP A 45 9.63 -12.11 10.63
CA ASP A 45 10.00 -12.40 9.24
C ASP A 45 11.11 -11.44 8.77
N PRO A 46 12.31 -11.94 8.41
CA PRO A 46 13.42 -11.11 7.93
C PRO A 46 13.13 -10.37 6.62
N LYS A 47 12.06 -10.73 5.91
CA LYS A 47 11.63 -10.07 4.65
C LYS A 47 10.80 -8.83 4.88
N ASN A 48 10.34 -8.59 6.10
CA ASN A 48 9.55 -7.42 6.42
C ASN A 48 10.47 -6.20 6.62
N PRO A 49 10.58 -5.27 5.66
CA PRO A 49 11.41 -4.08 5.81
C PRO A 49 10.90 -3.17 6.94
N PHE A 50 9.66 -3.40 7.36
CA PHE A 50 9.00 -2.65 8.40
C PHE A 50 9.14 -3.23 9.81
N GLY A 51 9.65 -4.45 9.94
CA GLY A 51 9.90 -5.08 11.24
C GLY A 51 10.90 -4.29 12.07
N THR A 52 11.95 -3.76 11.43
CA THR A 52 13.04 -3.04 12.12
C THR A 52 12.56 -1.74 12.76
N TYR A 53 11.86 -0.86 12.05
CA TYR A 53 11.53 0.46 12.62
C TYR A 53 10.34 0.42 13.59
N ILE A 54 9.36 -0.49 13.41
CA ILE A 54 8.27 -0.59 14.40
C ILE A 54 8.74 -1.26 15.68
N PHE A 55 9.63 -2.25 15.63
CA PHE A 55 10.21 -2.88 16.81
C PHE A 55 11.05 -1.87 17.60
N LEU A 56 11.92 -1.12 16.90
CA LEU A 56 12.75 -0.06 17.51
C LEU A 56 11.94 1.09 18.15
N CYS A 57 10.73 1.37 17.67
CA CYS A 57 9.87 2.45 18.18
C CYS A 57 8.84 1.97 19.23
N LYS A 58 8.44 0.70 19.18
CA LYS A 58 7.46 0.10 20.11
C LYS A 58 8.11 -0.28 21.45
N ASP A 59 9.37 -0.68 21.44
CA ASP A 59 10.12 -1.07 22.63
C ASP A 59 11.16 0.02 23.00
N PRO A 60 10.97 0.80 24.09
CA PRO A 60 11.93 1.82 24.50
C PRO A 60 13.31 1.26 24.92
N ASN A 61 13.41 -0.06 25.12
CA ASN A 61 14.62 -0.75 25.59
C ASN A 61 15.54 -1.21 24.42
N SER A 62 15.04 -1.28 23.17
CA SER A 62 15.85 -1.73 22.03
C SER A 62 16.91 -0.72 21.56
N LEU A 63 16.88 0.52 22.07
CA LEU A 63 17.88 1.56 21.81
C LEU A 63 19.05 1.57 22.82
N GLY A 64 19.10 0.60 23.74
CA GLY A 64 20.18 0.51 24.73
C GLY A 64 20.21 1.67 25.72
N ILE A 65 19.07 2.30 26.00
CA ILE A 65 18.89 3.33 27.02
C ILE A 65 17.80 2.82 27.97
N VAL A 66 18.25 2.19 29.06
CA VAL A 66 17.48 1.55 30.17
C VAL A 66 16.90 0.18 29.84
#